data_AF-A0A3D1APK2-F1
#
_entry.id   AF-A0A3D1APK2-F1
#
_cell.length_a   1.000
_cell.length_b   1.000
_cell.length_c   1.000
_cell.angle_alpha   90.00
_cell.angle_beta   90.00
_cell.angle_gamma   90.00
#
_symmetry.space_group_name_H-M   'P 1'
#
loop_
_entity.id
_entity.type
_entity.pdbx_description
1 polymer ?
#
loop_
_entity_poly.entity_id
_entity_poly.type
_entity_poly.pdbx_seq_one_letter_code
_entity_poly.pdbx_strand_id
1 'polypeptide(L)'
;GFEVLGVSMDEDGWAAVRPFVKDMQINYRVLLGDDRTADSYGGLEALPTTFIIDRDGRIASTHVGVADKKDFEDVIDQLLAQRATTRNSRPVMFAGLAGMGAASHAGR
;
A
#
# COMPACT_ATOMS: atom_id res chain seq x y z
N GLY A 1 5.48 -0.99 -8.94
CA GLY A 1 6.55 -1.33 -8.00
C GLY A 1 6.10 -1.06 -6.59
N PHE A 2 7.10 -1.02 -5.72
CA PHE A 2 7.09 -0.64 -4.31
C PHE A 2 8.19 0.43 -4.15
N GLU A 3 7.97 1.42 -3.29
CA GLU A 3 8.90 2.51 -3.03
C GLU A 3 8.99 2.76 -1.52
N VAL A 4 10.15 3.25 -1.07
CA VAL A 4 10.41 3.59 0.34
C VAL A 4 10.72 5.07 0.43
N LEU A 5 10.17 5.71 1.46
CA LEU A 5 10.42 7.09 1.82
C LEU A 5 10.78 7.16 3.30
N GLY A 6 11.98 7.62 3.61
CA GLY A 6 12.36 7.95 4.99
C GLY A 6 11.88 9.36 5.33
N VAL A 7 11.29 9.54 6.50
CA VAL A 7 10.97 10.85 7.05
C VAL A 7 11.72 10.99 8.36
N SER A 8 12.72 11.85 8.41
CA SER A 8 13.42 12.17 9.65
C SER A 8 12.63 13.25 10.40
N MET A 9 12.51 13.06 11.71
CA MET A 9 11.89 13.99 12.65
C MET A 9 12.95 14.76 13.48
N ASP A 10 14.22 14.74 13.04
CA ASP A 10 15.32 15.35 13.78
C ASP A 10 15.22 16.88 13.77
N GLU A 11 15.27 17.51 14.95
CA GLU A 11 15.13 18.96 15.13
C GLU A 11 16.26 19.76 14.45
N ASP A 12 17.47 19.18 14.39
CA ASP A 12 18.63 19.75 13.68
C ASP A 12 18.50 19.68 12.15
N GLY A 13 17.43 19.04 11.65
CA GLY A 13 17.08 18.95 10.25
C GLY A 13 18.22 18.42 9.38
N TRP A 14 18.46 19.07 8.23
CA TRP A 14 19.44 18.59 7.25
C TRP A 14 20.88 18.55 7.77
N ALA A 15 21.21 19.29 8.82
CA ALA A 15 22.55 19.27 9.40
C ALA A 15 22.87 17.91 10.04
N ALA A 16 21.89 17.28 10.70
CA ALA A 16 22.00 15.93 11.25
C ALA A 16 21.72 14.84 10.20
N VAL A 17 20.72 15.04 9.34
CA VAL A 17 20.24 13.99 8.42
C VAL A 17 21.21 13.69 7.28
N ARG A 18 21.84 14.71 6.68
CA ARG A 18 22.76 14.53 5.54
C ARG A 18 23.95 13.60 5.86
N PRO A 19 24.70 13.79 6.96
CA PRO A 19 25.79 12.88 7.29
C PRO A 19 25.26 11.46 7.56
N PHE A 20 24.14 11.30 8.30
CA PHE A 20 23.55 10.00 8.55
C PHE A 20 23.17 9.23 7.27
N VAL A 21 22.50 9.90 6.31
CA VAL A 21 22.14 9.33 5.02
C VAL A 21 23.37 8.85 4.24
N LYS A 22 24.45 9.63 4.28
CA LYS A 22 25.71 9.30 3.62
C LYS A 22 26.39 8.10 4.29
N ASP A 23 26.52 8.13 5.61
CA ASP A 23 27.28 7.14 6.38
C ASP A 23 26.57 5.78 6.39
N MET A 24 25.24 5.79 6.47
CA MET A 24 24.40 4.58 6.40
C MET A 24 24.13 4.12 4.95
N GLN A 25 24.65 4.83 3.94
CA GLN A 25 24.47 4.54 2.52
C GLN A 25 22.99 4.35 2.14
N ILE A 26 22.11 5.19 2.68
CA ILE A 26 20.67 5.11 2.40
C ILE A 26 20.43 5.34 0.91
N ASN A 27 19.77 4.37 0.27
CA ASN A 27 19.55 4.32 -1.17
C ASN A 27 18.11 4.65 -1.59
N TYR A 28 17.30 5.14 -0.65
CA TYR A 28 15.93 5.58 -0.88
C TYR A 28 15.78 7.07 -0.55
N ARG A 29 14.66 7.67 -0.96
CA ARG A 29 14.41 9.11 -0.75
C ARG A 29 14.22 9.39 0.75
N VAL A 30 14.81 10.46 1.23
CA VAL A 30 14.63 10.96 2.60
C VAL A 30 14.06 12.37 2.57
N LEU A 31 13.12 12.65 3.47
CA LEU A 31 12.51 13.96 3.72
C LEU A 31 12.74 14.37 5.18
N LEU A 32 12.54 15.65 5.46
CA LEU A 32 12.35 16.14 6.81
C LEU A 32 10.84 16.25 7.08
N GLY A 33 10.42 15.70 8.20
CA GLY A 33 9.11 15.91 8.79
C GLY A 33 9.19 16.82 10.01
N ASP A 34 8.02 17.22 10.48
CA ASP A 34 7.79 18.04 11.66
C ASP A 34 6.49 17.56 12.35
N ASP A 35 6.11 18.19 13.45
CA ASP A 35 4.88 17.82 14.19
C ASP A 35 3.63 17.88 13.30
N ARG A 36 3.57 18.81 12.34
CA ARG A 36 2.44 18.87 11.38
C ARG A 36 2.39 17.65 10.47
N THR A 37 3.56 17.17 10.07
CA THR A 37 3.69 15.92 9.33
C THR A 37 3.24 14.75 10.20
N ALA A 38 3.66 14.67 11.46
CA ALA A 38 3.21 13.64 12.38
C ALA A 38 1.68 13.65 12.58
N ASP A 39 1.10 14.81 12.83
CA ASP A 39 -0.35 14.99 13.04
C ASP A 39 -1.17 14.58 11.82
N SER A 40 -0.66 14.84 10.61
CA SER A 40 -1.32 14.44 9.35
C SER A 40 -1.45 12.93 9.19
N TYR A 41 -0.68 12.15 9.94
CA TYR A 41 -0.71 10.69 9.98
C TYR A 41 -1.35 10.14 11.27
N GLY A 42 -2.06 10.98 12.03
CA GLY A 42 -2.74 10.60 13.27
C GLY A 42 -1.91 10.81 14.54
N GLY A 43 -0.78 11.51 14.44
CA GLY A 43 0.19 11.68 15.52
C GLY A 43 1.17 10.50 15.59
N LEU A 44 2.34 10.75 16.19
CA LEU A 44 3.35 9.73 16.44
C LEU A 44 3.50 9.52 17.95
N GLU A 45 3.19 8.32 18.42
CA GLU A 45 3.37 7.97 19.84
C GLU A 45 4.83 7.61 20.16
N ALA A 46 5.55 7.05 19.19
CA ALA A 46 6.96 6.65 19.33
C ALA A 46 7.67 6.59 17.98
N LEU A 47 9.00 6.59 18.03
CA LEU A 47 9.87 6.33 16.87
C LEU A 47 10.64 5.01 17.03
N PRO A 48 10.95 4.29 15.93
CA PRO A 48 10.43 4.53 14.58
C PRO A 48 8.94 4.17 14.48
N THR A 49 8.23 4.81 13.56
CA THR A 49 6.87 4.41 13.14
C THR A 49 6.85 4.27 11.63
N THR A 50 6.32 3.16 11.12
CA THR A 50 6.24 2.86 9.69
C THR A 50 4.79 2.75 9.26
N PHE A 51 4.41 3.52 8.25
CA PHE A 51 3.12 3.41 7.57
C PHE A 51 3.30 2.72 6.22
N ILE A 52 2.49 1.70 5.95
CA ILE A 52 2.40 1.07 4.63
C ILE A 52 1.16 1.64 3.93
N ILE A 53 1.38 2.33 2.81
CA ILE A 53 0.33 3.00 2.04
C ILE A 53 0.03 2.15 0.80
N ASP A 54 -1.26 1.87 0.57
CA ASP A 54 -1.73 1.13 -0.60
C ASP A 54 -1.77 1.99 -1.87
N ARG A 55 -2.24 1.39 -2.98
CA ARG A 55 -2.30 2.06 -4.29
C ARG A 55 -3.37 3.15 -4.38
N ASP A 56 -4.34 3.13 -3.47
CA ASP A 56 -5.41 4.13 -3.38
C ASP A 56 -5.04 5.27 -2.42
N GLY A 57 -3.82 5.24 -1.87
CA GLY A 57 -3.33 6.24 -0.93
C GLY A 57 -3.84 6.04 0.50
N ARG A 58 -4.35 4.85 0.85
CA ARG A 58 -4.82 4.54 2.21
C ARG A 58 -3.71 3.88 3.01
N ILE A 59 -3.67 4.14 4.31
CA ILE A 59 -2.80 3.40 5.23
C ILE A 59 -3.37 1.98 5.37
N ALA A 60 -2.65 1.00 4.83
CA ALA A 60 -2.99 -0.42 4.89
C ALA A 60 -2.47 -1.10 6.16
N SER A 61 -1.37 -0.62 6.72
CA SER A 61 -0.81 -1.08 8.00
C SER A 61 0.03 0.01 8.65
N THR A 62 0.09 -0.02 9.98
CA THR A 62 0.96 0.84 10.81
C THR A 62 1.74 -0.04 11.77
N HIS A 63 3.05 0.18 11.85
CA HIS A 63 3.94 -0.48 12.81
C HIS A 63 4.62 0.58 13.68
N VAL A 64 4.46 0.48 14.99
CA VAL A 64 5.09 1.36 15.98
C VAL A 64 6.20 0.60 16.69
N GLY A 65 7.41 1.17 16.71
CA GLY A 65 8.60 0.55 17.27
C GLY A 65 9.29 -0.43 16.31
N VAL A 66 10.06 -1.34 16.88
CA VAL A 66 10.81 -2.36 16.11
C VAL A 66 9.85 -3.45 15.65
N ALA A 67 9.93 -3.80 14.38
CA ALA A 67 9.17 -4.90 13.78
C ALA A 67 10.12 -5.78 12.96
N ASP A 68 9.72 -7.05 12.76
CA ASP A 68 10.51 -7.99 12.00
C ASP A 68 10.39 -7.71 10.50
N LYS A 69 11.46 -7.98 9.75
CA LYS A 69 11.49 -7.82 8.29
C LYS A 69 10.30 -8.52 7.61
N LYS A 70 9.94 -9.71 8.11
CA LYS A 70 8.88 -10.53 7.56
C LYS A 70 7.51 -9.87 7.68
N ASP A 71 7.25 -9.11 8.75
CA ASP A 71 5.99 -8.40 8.94
C ASP A 71 5.78 -7.37 7.82
N PHE A 72 6.84 -6.70 7.39
CA PHE A 72 6.80 -5.78 6.26
C PHE A 72 6.64 -6.51 4.93
N GLU A 73 7.43 -7.56 4.69
CA GLU A 73 7.40 -8.32 3.42
C GLU A 73 6.02 -8.90 3.14
N ASP A 74 5.37 -9.49 4.15
CA ASP A 74 4.06 -10.12 4.00
C ASP A 74 2.98 -9.12 3.55
N VAL A 75 2.95 -7.93 4.16
CA VAL A 75 1.99 -6.87 3.80
C VAL A 75 2.31 -6.31 2.41
N ILE A 76 3.60 -6.07 2.10
CA ILE A 76 4.02 -5.56 0.79
C ILE A 76 3.63 -6.53 -0.32
N ASP A 77 3.94 -7.81 -0.17
CA ASP A 77 3.64 -8.83 -1.16
C ASP A 77 2.13 -8.97 -1.38
N GLN A 78 1.33 -8.91 -0.31
CA GLN A 78 -0.13 -8.90 -0.40
C GLN A 78 -0.64 -7.70 -1.24
N LEU A 79 -0.17 -6.48 -0.96
CA LEU A 79 -0.59 -5.26 -1.67
C LEU A 79 -0.10 -5.24 -3.13
N LEU A 80 1.05 -5.84 -3.41
CA LEU A 80 1.54 -6.00 -4.78
C LEU A 80 0.69 -7.01 -5.56
N ALA A 81 0.27 -8.10 -4.93
CA ALA A 81 -0.53 -9.16 -5.54
C ALA A 81 -1.97 -8.73 -5.86
N GLN A 82 -2.61 -7.90 -5.03
CA GLN A 82 -4.00 -7.42 -5.26
C GLN A 82 -4.21 -6.85 -6.68
N ARG A 83 -3.22 -6.15 -7.23
CA ARG A 83 -3.29 -5.59 -8.60
C ARG A 83 -3.13 -6.65 -9.69
N ALA A 84 -2.42 -7.75 -9.45
CA ALA A 84 -2.27 -8.83 -10.41
C ALA A 84 -3.61 -9.54 -10.63
N THR A 85 -4.39 -9.72 -9.56
CA THR A 85 -5.68 -10.38 -9.61
C THR A 85 -6.74 -9.53 -10.33
N THR A 86 -6.86 -8.23 -10.00
CA THR A 86 -7.84 -7.33 -10.63
C THR A 86 -7.56 -7.09 -12.12
N ARG A 87 -6.30 -7.13 -12.57
CA ARG A 87 -5.95 -6.90 -13.98
C ARG A 87 -6.14 -8.13 -14.86
N ASN A 88 -6.09 -9.34 -14.29
CA ASN A 88 -6.18 -10.61 -15.03
C ASN A 88 -7.59 -11.19 -15.11
N SER A 89 -8.59 -10.57 -14.49
CA SER A 89 -9.99 -10.97 -14.65
C SER A 89 -10.54 -10.48 -15.99
N ARG A 90 -10.36 -11.25 -17.08
CA ARG A 90 -11.15 -11.06 -18.31
C ARG A 90 -12.63 -11.24 -17.95
N PRO A 91 -13.55 -10.37 -18.39
CA PRO A 91 -14.96 -10.57 -18.13
C PRO A 91 -15.39 -11.86 -18.82
N VAL A 92 -15.90 -12.82 -18.03
CA VAL A 92 -16.58 -13.99 -18.57
C VAL A 92 -17.90 -13.49 -19.14
N MET A 93 -17.92 -13.17 -20.43
CA MET A 93 -19.16 -12.93 -21.15
C MET A 93 -19.90 -14.27 -21.18
N PHE A 94 -20.92 -14.43 -20.34
CA PHE A 94 -21.89 -15.51 -20.50
C PHE A 94 -22.60 -15.28 -21.84
N ALA A 95 -22.16 -16.00 -22.87
CA ALA A 95 -22.91 -16.13 -24.11
C ALA A 95 -24.16 -16.95 -23.81
N GLY A 96 -25.28 -16.26 -23.61
CA GLY A 96 -26.59 -16.87 -23.50
C GLY A 96 -26.97 -17.59 -24.79
N LEU A 97 -26.66 -18.89 -24.87
CA LEU A 97 -27.31 -19.82 -25.77
C LEU A 97 -28.72 -20.10 -25.24
N ALA A 98 -29.71 -19.37 -25.73
CA ALA A 98 -31.11 -19.75 -25.59
C ALA A 98 -31.65 -20.14 -26.98
N GLY A 99 -31.37 -21.39 -27.37
CA GLY A 99 -32.04 -22.07 -28.47
C GLY A 99 -33.26 -22.86 -27.97
N MET A 100 -34.40 -22.58 -28.62
CA MET A 100 -35.47 -23.52 -29.00
C MET A 100 -36.21 -24.34 -27.92
N GLY A 101 -37.50 -24.00 -27.77
CA GLY A 101 -38.60 -24.95 -28.01
C GLY A 101 -39.45 -25.36 -26.81
N ALA A 102 -40.76 -25.05 -26.84
CA ALA A 102 -41.84 -26.05 -26.86
C ALA A 102 -43.22 -25.39 -26.66
N ALA A 103 -44.11 -25.66 -27.62
CA ALA A 103 -45.54 -25.95 -27.53
C ALA A 103 -46.44 -25.13 -26.58
N SER A 104 -47.45 -24.47 -27.17
CA SER A 104 -48.72 -24.23 -26.49
C SER A 104 -49.86 -24.87 -27.29
N HIS A 105 -50.72 -25.56 -26.56
CA HIS A 105 -51.82 -26.42 -26.98
C HIS A 105 -53.15 -25.81 -26.53
N ALA A 106 -54.24 -26.16 -27.21
CA ALA A 106 -55.66 -26.05 -26.82
C ALA A 106 -56.44 -24.74 -27.10
N GLY A 107 -57.28 -24.79 -28.15
CA GLY A 107 -58.72 -25.07 -27.98
C GLY A 107 -59.68 -23.92 -27.63
N ARG A 108 -60.37 -23.36 -28.62
CA ARG A 108 -61.82 -23.48 -28.90
C ARG A 108 -62.21 -22.57 -30.05
#